data_AF-A0A841TZI8-F1
#
_entry.id   AF-A0A841TZI8-F1
#
_cell.length_a   1.000
_cell.length_b   1.000
_cell.length_c   1.000
_cell.angle_alpha   90.00
_cell.angle_beta   90.00
_cell.angle_gamma   90.00
#
_symmetry.space_group_name_H-M   'P 1'
#
loop_
_entity.id
_entity.type
_entity.pdbx_description
1 polymer ?
#
loop_
_entity_poly.entity_id
_entity_poly.type
_entity_poly.pdbx_seq_one_letter_code
_entity_poly.pdbx_strand_id
1 'polypeptide(L)'
;MEADSILRHYFEAGAWEIATGGESGWNNTTRYVSAEGRRYVLRVYETHQDPDKIRFEHEALLALASGGKLPFAVPAPVRDREGRTFVRLDDGTGRYACLFAYAKGRRPDSTAPAVARAVGEAVGR
;
A
#
# COMPACT_ATOMS: atom_id res chain seq x y z
N MET A 1 4.02 14.63 -11.03
CA MET A 1 3.25 14.36 -12.26
C MET A 1 2.60 12.98 -12.24
N GLU A 2 3.32 11.87 -12.06
CA GLU A 2 2.69 10.52 -12.01
C GLU A 2 1.83 10.28 -10.74
N ALA A 3 2.33 10.66 -9.56
CA ALA A 3 1.58 10.46 -8.31
C ALA A 3 0.28 11.28 -8.24
N ASP A 4 0.25 12.49 -8.81
CA ASP A 4 -0.92 13.36 -8.77
C ASP A 4 -2.08 12.82 -9.62
N SER A 5 -1.81 12.22 -10.79
CA SER A 5 -2.87 11.62 -11.59
C SER A 5 -3.48 10.42 -10.87
N ILE A 6 -2.67 9.60 -10.21
CA ILE A 6 -3.13 8.45 -9.41
C ILE A 6 -4.01 8.92 -8.24
N LEU A 7 -3.58 9.96 -7.51
CA LEU A 7 -4.28 10.41 -6.31
C LEU A 7 -5.65 11.04 -6.58
N ARG A 8 -5.91 11.51 -7.80
CA ARG A 8 -7.26 11.98 -8.24
C ARG A 8 -8.32 10.89 -8.24
N HIS A 9 -7.93 9.62 -8.31
CA HIS A 9 -8.88 8.51 -8.18
C HIS A 9 -9.38 8.34 -6.74
N TYR A 10 -8.61 8.81 -5.76
CA TYR A 10 -8.91 8.63 -4.33
C TYR A 10 -9.48 9.92 -3.70
N PHE A 11 -8.88 11.08 -4.00
CA PHE A 11 -9.17 12.34 -3.31
C PHE A 11 -9.62 13.45 -4.28
N GLU A 12 -10.20 14.52 -3.72
CA GLU A 12 -10.49 15.73 -4.50
C GLU A 12 -9.19 16.40 -4.92
N ALA A 13 -9.16 16.97 -6.13
CA ALA A 13 -7.94 17.57 -6.67
C ALA A 13 -7.40 18.66 -5.73
N GLY A 14 -6.13 18.52 -5.32
CA GLY A 14 -5.47 19.45 -4.40
C GLY A 14 -5.64 19.13 -2.92
N ALA A 15 -6.30 18.03 -2.57
CA ALA A 15 -6.54 17.62 -1.17
C ALA A 15 -5.44 16.70 -0.59
N TRP A 16 -4.22 16.70 -1.15
CA TRP A 16 -3.12 15.86 -0.70
C TRP A 16 -1.75 16.52 -0.75
N GLU A 17 -0.86 16.02 0.08
CA GLU A 17 0.56 16.33 0.10
C GLU A 17 1.36 15.03 -0.04
N ILE A 18 2.36 15.03 -0.92
CA ILE A 18 3.27 13.89 -1.10
C ILE A 18 4.57 14.22 -0.37
N ALA A 19 4.97 13.38 0.56
CA ALA A 19 6.22 13.60 1.28
C ALA A 19 7.43 13.42 0.35
N THR A 20 8.43 14.29 0.51
CA THR A 20 9.75 14.11 -0.09
C THR A 20 10.49 12.98 0.63
N GLY A 21 10.48 11.81 0.01
CA GLY A 21 11.11 10.60 0.55
C GLY A 21 10.15 9.42 0.60
N GLY A 22 10.60 8.29 0.06
CA GLY A 22 9.92 7.01 0.07
C GLY A 22 10.88 5.93 -0.40
N GLU A 23 10.68 4.69 0.05
CA GLU A 23 11.55 3.59 -0.38
C GLU A 23 11.19 3.22 -1.83
N SER A 24 12.12 3.46 -2.75
CA SER A 24 12.11 2.83 -4.08
C SER A 24 12.90 1.52 -3.98
N GLY A 25 12.18 0.40 -3.93
CA GLY A 25 12.79 -0.92 -4.07
C GLY A 25 12.87 -1.34 -5.53
N TRP A 26 13.43 -2.53 -5.79
CA TRP A 26 13.54 -3.10 -7.14
C TRP A 26 12.18 -3.44 -7.79
N ASN A 27 11.16 -3.74 -6.97
CA ASN A 27 9.87 -4.24 -7.46
C ASN A 27 8.74 -3.21 -7.40
N ASN A 28 8.84 -2.24 -6.47
CA ASN A 28 7.80 -1.26 -6.20
C ASN A 28 8.40 0.08 -5.82
N THR A 29 7.76 1.16 -6.28
CA THR A 29 8.03 2.51 -5.80
C THR A 29 6.99 2.88 -4.75
N THR A 30 7.43 3.25 -3.53
CA THR A 30 6.52 3.71 -2.48
C THR A 30 6.72 5.19 -2.16
N ARG A 31 5.61 5.89 -1.84
CA ARG A 31 5.61 7.29 -1.40
C ARG A 31 4.63 7.48 -0.25
N TYR A 32 5.01 8.27 0.74
CA TYR A 32 4.06 8.68 1.78
C TYR A 32 3.18 9.82 1.26
N VAL A 33 1.88 9.72 1.54
CA VAL A 33 0.88 10.71 1.14
C VAL A 33 0.08 11.10 2.38
N SER A 34 -0.12 12.41 2.58
CA SER A 34 -1.05 12.95 3.57
C SER A 34 -2.25 13.52 2.83
N ALA A 35 -3.47 13.15 3.21
CA ALA A 35 -4.70 13.65 2.61
C ALA A 35 -5.83 13.57 3.64
N GLU A 36 -6.75 14.54 3.65
CA GLU A 36 -7.93 14.54 4.53
C GLU A 36 -7.61 14.28 6.02
N GLY A 37 -6.48 14.81 6.51
CA GLY A 37 -6.01 14.62 7.89
C GLY A 37 -5.49 13.21 8.22
N ARG A 38 -5.29 12.34 7.22
CA ARG A 38 -4.79 10.98 7.36
C ARG A 38 -3.52 10.77 6.56
N ARG A 39 -2.78 9.70 6.88
CA ARG A 39 -1.57 9.28 6.16
C ARG A 39 -1.80 7.98 5.41
N TYR A 40 -1.14 7.87 4.27
CA TYR A 40 -1.25 6.79 3.32
C TYR A 40 0.13 6.44 2.74
N VAL A 41 0.20 5.27 2.11
CA VAL A 41 1.34 4.82 1.31
C VAL A 41 0.85 4.56 -0.10
N LEU A 42 1.31 5.37 -1.05
CA LEU A 42 1.14 5.13 -2.47
C LEU A 42 2.17 4.10 -2.91
N ARG A 43 1.72 3.03 -3.58
CA ARG A 43 2.57 1.99 -4.18
C ARG A 43 2.33 1.95 -5.69
N VAL A 44 3.41 2.07 -6.47
CA VAL A 44 3.44 1.78 -7.90
C VAL A 44 4.14 0.44 -8.12
N TYR A 45 3.51 -0.45 -8.89
CA TYR A 45 4.05 -1.77 -9.21
C TYR A 45 4.96 -1.65 -10.45
N GLU A 46 6.27 -1.81 -10.26
CA GLU A 46 7.25 -1.60 -11.35
C GLU A 46 7.41 -2.82 -12.24
N THR A 47 7.33 -4.03 -11.68
CA THR A 47 7.63 -5.29 -12.40
C THR A 47 6.40 -6.17 -12.66
N HIS A 48 5.32 -5.97 -11.91
CA HIS A 48 4.12 -6.80 -12.01
C HIS A 48 3.02 -6.04 -12.76
N GLN A 49 2.81 -6.41 -14.02
CA GLN A 49 1.73 -5.89 -14.88
C GLN A 49 0.54 -6.86 -14.98
N ASP A 50 0.52 -7.88 -14.14
CA ASP A 50 -0.55 -8.89 -14.08
C ASP A 50 -1.62 -8.44 -13.06
N PRO A 51 -2.80 -7.97 -13.51
CA PRO A 51 -3.84 -7.47 -12.64
C PRO A 51 -4.46 -8.55 -11.76
N ASP A 52 -4.38 -9.82 -12.14
CA ASP A 52 -4.96 -10.92 -11.37
C ASP A 52 -4.14 -11.22 -10.12
N LYS A 53 -2.80 -11.11 -10.21
CA LYS A 53 -1.91 -11.19 -9.04
C LYS A 53 -2.15 -10.05 -8.06
N ILE A 54 -2.32 -8.84 -8.56
CA ILE A 54 -2.61 -7.65 -7.72
C ILE A 54 -3.96 -7.83 -7.02
N ARG A 55 -4.97 -8.28 -7.76
CA ARG A 55 -6.32 -8.56 -7.22
C ARG A 55 -6.26 -9.61 -6.12
N PHE A 56 -5.58 -10.73 -6.35
CA PHE A 56 -5.41 -11.79 -5.37
C PHE A 56 -4.75 -11.28 -4.08
N GLU A 57 -3.66 -10.52 -4.19
CA GLU A 57 -2.99 -9.90 -3.03
C GLU A 57 -3.97 -9.00 -2.24
N HIS A 58 -4.70 -8.14 -2.95
CA HIS A 58 -5.65 -7.21 -2.32
C HIS A 58 -6.82 -7.92 -1.63
N GLU A 59 -7.37 -8.96 -2.25
CA GLU A 59 -8.44 -9.77 -1.66
C GLU A 59 -7.98 -10.47 -0.39
N ALA A 60 -6.77 -11.06 -0.40
CA ALA A 60 -6.18 -11.68 0.78
C ALA A 60 -5.96 -10.67 1.91
N LEU A 61 -5.41 -9.49 1.61
CA LEU A 61 -5.19 -8.43 2.60
C LEU A 61 -6.49 -7.90 3.19
N LEU A 62 -7.53 -7.70 2.37
CA LEU A 62 -8.86 -7.28 2.84
C LEU A 62 -9.53 -8.34 3.70
N ALA A 63 -9.39 -9.62 3.36
CA ALA A 63 -9.88 -10.73 4.18
C ALA A 63 -9.18 -10.78 5.54
N LEU A 64 -7.86 -10.63 5.59
CA LEU A 64 -7.09 -10.58 6.83
C LEU A 64 -7.47 -9.37 7.69
N ALA A 65 -7.61 -8.19 7.08
CA ALA A 65 -7.98 -6.96 7.77
C ALA A 65 -9.40 -7.00 8.35
N SER A 66 -10.36 -7.57 7.62
CA SER A 66 -11.76 -7.65 8.04
C SER A 66 -12.05 -8.78 9.03
N GLY A 67 -11.18 -9.80 9.10
CA GLY A 67 -11.40 -10.97 9.96
C GLY A 67 -11.37 -10.66 11.47
N GLY A 68 -10.77 -9.54 11.89
CA GLY A 68 -10.76 -9.07 13.30
C GLY A 68 -10.02 -9.98 14.30
N LYS A 69 -9.32 -11.02 13.83
CA LYS A 69 -8.65 -12.03 14.66
C LYS A 69 -7.18 -11.75 14.92
N LEU A 70 -6.56 -10.87 14.13
CA LEU A 70 -5.14 -10.57 14.25
C LEU A 70 -4.92 -9.48 15.30
N PRO A 71 -3.96 -9.65 16.22
CA PRO A 71 -3.63 -8.64 17.23
C PRO A 71 -2.76 -7.49 16.66
N PHE A 72 -2.54 -7.49 15.35
CA PHE A 72 -1.72 -6.52 14.63
C PHE A 72 -2.43 -6.07 13.35
N ALA A 73 -2.05 -4.88 12.88
CA ALA A 73 -2.54 -4.34 11.63
C ALA A 73 -1.84 -5.01 10.44
N VAL A 74 -2.60 -5.28 9.38
CA VAL A 74 -2.09 -5.66 8.06
C VAL A 74 -2.29 -4.50 7.09
N PRO A 75 -1.45 -4.35 6.05
CA PRO A 75 -1.68 -3.37 5.00
C PRO A 75 -3.07 -3.59 4.38
N ALA A 76 -3.90 -2.54 4.36
CA ALA A 76 -5.24 -2.61 3.77
C ALA A 76 -5.32 -1.63 2.60
N PRO A 77 -5.65 -2.10 1.37
CA PRO A 77 -5.80 -1.22 0.23
C PRO A 77 -7.03 -0.33 0.43
N VAL A 78 -6.84 0.97 0.20
CA VAL A 78 -7.91 1.96 0.18
C VAL A 78 -8.66 1.79 -1.13
N ARG A 79 -10.00 1.87 -1.07
CA ARG A 79 -10.81 1.88 -2.28
C ARG A 79 -10.81 3.28 -2.88
N ASP A 80 -10.69 3.33 -4.20
CA ASP A 80 -10.90 4.56 -4.96
C ASP A 80 -12.39 4.94 -4.99
N ARG A 81 -12.70 6.06 -5.64
CA ARG A 81 -14.08 6.59 -5.76
C ARG A 81 -15.05 5.66 -6.52
N GLU A 82 -14.52 4.73 -7.31
CA GLU A 82 -15.29 3.72 -8.03
C GLU A 82 -15.32 2.37 -7.27
N GLY A 83 -14.74 2.30 -6.08
CA GLY A 83 -14.72 1.11 -5.23
C GLY A 83 -13.60 0.10 -5.57
N ARG A 84 -12.70 0.43 -6.50
CA ARG A 84 -11.56 -0.40 -6.91
C ARG A 84 -10.40 -0.27 -5.92
N THR A 85 -9.55 -1.28 -5.79
CA THR A 85 -8.43 -1.29 -4.85
C THR A 85 -7.08 -0.92 -5.49
N PHE A 86 -7.04 -0.80 -6.81
CA PHE A 86 -5.89 -0.36 -7.59
C PHE A 86 -6.38 0.27 -8.90
N VAL A 87 -5.53 1.10 -9.51
CA VAL A 87 -5.78 1.81 -10.77
C VAL A 87 -4.66 1.53 -11.76
N ARG A 88 -4.98 1.56 -13.05
CA ARG A 88 -3.99 1.48 -14.12
C ARG A 88 -3.41 2.87 -14.38
N LEU A 89 -2.12 2.96 -14.70
CA LEU A 89 -1.49 4.22 -15.05
C LEU A 89 -1.76 4.60 -16.53
N ASP A 90 -2.13 5.86 -16.74
CA ASP A 90 -2.39 6.45 -18.07
C ASP A 90 -1.11 6.99 -18.74
N ASP A 91 0.07 6.57 -18.29
CA ASP A 91 1.39 7.00 -18.79
C ASP A 91 1.91 6.13 -19.96
N GLY A 92 1.10 5.19 -20.44
CA GLY A 92 1.46 4.25 -21.49
C GLY A 92 2.35 3.08 -21.04
N THR A 93 2.79 3.04 -19.78
CA THR A 93 3.65 1.96 -19.27
C THR A 93 2.88 0.66 -18.99
N GLY A 94 1.56 0.75 -18.83
CA GLY A 94 0.71 -0.38 -18.45
C GLY A 94 0.86 -0.81 -16.99
N ARG A 95 1.61 -0.05 -16.17
CA ARG A 95 1.75 -0.29 -14.73
C ARG A 95 0.46 0.00 -13.99
N TYR A 96 0.42 -0.47 -12.74
CA TYR A 96 -0.67 -0.23 -11.82
C TYR A 96 -0.18 0.49 -10.57
N ALA A 97 -1.09 1.14 -9.86
CA ALA A 97 -0.83 1.74 -8.57
C ALA A 97 -1.99 1.53 -7.60
N CYS A 98 -1.68 1.53 -6.32
CA CYS A 98 -2.67 1.45 -5.25
C CYS A 98 -2.27 2.30 -4.05
N LEU A 99 -3.26 2.61 -3.22
CA LEU A 99 -3.08 3.37 -2.00
C LEU A 99 -3.36 2.46 -0.80
N PHE A 100 -2.46 2.45 0.18
CA PHE A 100 -2.66 1.76 1.46
C PHE A 100 -2.84 2.75 2.58
N ALA A 101 -3.63 2.38 3.60
CA ALA A 101 -3.64 3.10 4.86
C ALA A 101 -2.25 3.01 5.52
N TYR A 102 -1.74 4.13 6.03
CA TYR A 102 -0.46 4.11 6.74
C TYR A 102 -0.59 3.37 8.08
N ALA A 103 0.15 2.27 8.22
CA ALA A 103 0.29 1.57 9.49
C ALA A 103 1.44 2.20 10.31
N LYS A 104 1.13 2.69 11.52
CA LYS A 104 2.14 3.24 12.42
C LYS A 104 3.05 2.11 12.91
N GLY A 105 4.35 2.28 12.78
CA GLY A 105 5.33 1.32 13.25
C GLY A 105 6.76 1.79 12.98
N ARG A 106 7.71 0.97 13.42
CA ARG A 106 9.13 1.12 13.11
C ARG A 106 9.62 -0.15 12.46
N ARG A 107 10.51 -0.03 11.46
CA ARG A 107 11.16 -1.18 10.83
C ARG A 107 11.84 -2.03 11.91
N PRO A 108 11.55 -3.33 12.01
CA PRO A 108 12.17 -4.18 13.01
C PRO A 108 13.65 -4.39 12.69
N ASP A 109 14.48 -4.55 13.73
CA ASP A 109 15.88 -4.92 13.58
C ASP A 109 15.97 -6.42 13.28
N SER A 110 16.29 -6.77 12.04
CA SER A 110 16.38 -8.15 11.58
C SER A 110 17.52 -8.95 12.22
N THR A 111 18.47 -8.30 12.89
CA THR A 111 19.59 -8.97 13.57
C THR A 111 19.22 -9.43 14.99
N ALA A 112 18.15 -8.90 15.57
CA ALA A 112 17.71 -9.24 16.91
C ALA A 112 16.95 -10.58 16.92
N PRO A 113 17.40 -11.63 17.65
CA PRO A 113 16.71 -12.92 17.69
C PRO A 113 15.25 -12.85 18.16
N ALA A 114 14.94 -11.90 19.03
CA ALA A 114 13.57 -11.65 19.49
C ALA A 114 12.62 -11.24 18.34
N VAL A 115 13.14 -10.54 17.32
CA VAL A 115 12.37 -10.19 16.11
C VAL A 115 12.03 -11.44 15.31
N ALA A 116 12.97 -12.37 15.14
CA ALA A 116 12.70 -13.62 14.43
C ALA A 116 11.57 -14.43 15.10
N ARG A 117 11.59 -14.55 16.44
CA ARG A 117 10.50 -15.20 17.19
C ARG A 117 9.16 -14.49 16.99
N ALA A 118 9.13 -13.16 17.15
CA ALA A 118 7.90 -12.37 17.01
C ALA A 118 7.31 -12.46 15.59
N VAL A 119 8.15 -12.47 14.56
CA VAL A 119 7.73 -12.70 13.17
C VAL A 119 7.14 -14.10 13.01
N GLY A 120 7.78 -15.13 13.57
CA GLY A 120 7.24 -16.50 13.55
C GLY A 120 5.86 -16.61 14.20
N GLU A 121 5.68 -15.99 15.37
CA GLU A 121 4.39 -15.93 16.06
C GLU A 121 3.32 -15.17 15.26
N ALA A 122 3.71 -14.14 14.51
CA ALA A 122 2.78 -13.40 13.66
C ALA A 122 2.36 -14.20 12.41
N VAL A 123 3.30 -14.92 11.79
CA VAL A 123 3.05 -15.76 10.60
C VAL A 123 2.20 -16.99 10.93
N GLY A 124 2.32 -17.54 12.14
CA GLY A 124 1.58 -18.74 12.55
C GLY A 124 0.12 -18.52 12.98
N ARG A 125 -0.41 -17.29 12.90
CA ARG A 125 -1.79 -16.95 13.27
C ARG A 125 -2.73 -16.94 12.07
#